data_AF-A0A157T287-F1
#
_entry.id   AF-A0A157T287-F1
#
_cell.length_a   1.000
_cell.length_b   1.000
_cell.length_c   1.000
_cell.angle_alpha   90.00
_cell.angle_beta   90.00
_cell.angle_gamma   90.00
#
_symmetry.space_group_name_H-M   'P 1'
#
loop_
_entity.id
_entity.type
_entity.pdbx_description
1 polymer ?
#
loop_
_entity_poly.entity_id
_entity_poly.type
_entity_poly.pdbx_seq_one_letter_code
_entity_poly.pdbx_strand_id
1 'polypeptide(L)'
;MVLLLAFVPQVNGMSKDEIVKLLMEQIVGMGLKVGLVTLDAGFYTVEVLKFISQFKFVIGVPVGDVKIYEEFDGEYTTNSKRYKKEEQVKFRLLVYGKEIVKKRKKTVVYFARATNLDLPKREVLKLYNKVRSPIETSYRNIKAFLPFTSSTKFIFRELIFVLAMIFYSLYTVFKNVMTREEFRLLLILCFLDDLSDLKDFIFNLEETLINTIDLFLWR
;
A
#
# COMPACT_ATOMS: atom_id res chain seq x y z
N MET A 1 -10.02 -9.94 6.24
CA MET A 1 -8.63 -9.91 6.70
C MET A 1 -7.74 -9.50 5.55
N VAL A 2 -6.74 -8.65 5.77
CA VAL A 2 -5.70 -8.33 4.77
C VAL A 2 -4.39 -8.69 5.41
N LEU A 3 -3.60 -9.51 4.71
CA LEU A 3 -2.32 -10.00 5.18
C LEU A 3 -1.24 -9.45 4.25
N LEU A 4 -0.15 -8.93 4.83
CA LEU A 4 1.05 -8.61 4.05
C LEU A 4 1.84 -9.90 3.85
N LEU A 5 2.05 -10.26 2.59
CA LEU A 5 2.74 -11.51 2.21
C LEU A 5 4.13 -11.25 1.63
N ALA A 6 4.28 -10.17 0.89
CA ALA A 6 5.49 -9.88 0.14
C ALA A 6 5.84 -8.40 0.23
N PHE A 7 7.12 -8.10 0.20
CA PHE A 7 7.67 -6.75 0.19
C PHE A 7 8.96 -6.73 -0.63
N VAL A 8 9.17 -5.64 -1.37
CA VAL A 8 10.37 -5.41 -2.17
C VAL A 8 10.84 -3.98 -1.90
N PRO A 9 12.10 -3.77 -1.46
CA PRO A 9 12.68 -2.44 -1.40
C PRO A 9 12.92 -1.92 -2.82
N GLN A 10 12.40 -0.73 -3.10
CA GLN A 10 12.63 -0.09 -4.39
C GLN A 10 14.02 0.53 -4.42
N VAL A 11 14.87 0.04 -5.32
CA VAL A 11 16.19 0.61 -5.61
C VAL A 11 16.14 1.47 -6.87
N ASN A 12 17.04 2.46 -6.96
CA ASN A 12 17.16 3.30 -8.14
C ASN A 12 17.46 2.45 -9.39
N GLY A 13 16.76 2.73 -10.48
CA GLY A 13 16.90 2.01 -11.75
C GLY A 13 16.00 0.78 -11.89
N MET A 14 15.37 0.31 -10.81
CA MET A 14 14.43 -0.82 -10.87
C MET A 14 13.18 -0.45 -11.68
N SER A 15 12.83 -1.30 -12.63
CA SER A 15 11.63 -1.11 -13.44
C SER A 15 10.37 -1.51 -12.67
N LYS A 16 9.21 -1.03 -13.12
CA LYS A 16 7.93 -1.35 -12.48
C LYS A 16 7.55 -2.82 -12.66
N ASP A 17 7.91 -3.43 -13.78
CA ASP A 17 7.63 -4.85 -14.03
C ASP A 17 8.55 -5.76 -13.20
N GLU A 18 9.80 -5.36 -12.95
CA GLU A 18 10.69 -6.06 -12.01
C GLU A 18 10.10 -6.10 -10.60
N ILE A 19 9.59 -4.98 -10.09
CA ILE A 19 8.92 -4.92 -8.77
C ILE A 19 7.75 -5.92 -8.73
N VAL A 20 6.90 -5.92 -9.76
CA VAL A 20 5.72 -6.80 -9.81
C VAL A 20 6.13 -8.27 -9.91
N LYS A 21 7.15 -8.60 -10.71
CA LYS A 21 7.69 -9.96 -10.84
C LYS A 21 8.23 -10.49 -9.52
N LEU A 22 9.09 -9.71 -8.85
CA LEU A 22 9.67 -10.08 -7.56
C LEU A 22 8.60 -10.31 -6.48
N LEU A 23 7.56 -9.46 -6.43
CA LEU A 23 6.45 -9.65 -5.51
C LEU A 23 5.67 -10.95 -5.81
N MET A 24 5.43 -11.24 -7.10
CA MET A 24 4.74 -12.48 -7.50
C MET A 24 5.58 -13.72 -7.21
N GLU A 25 6.89 -13.67 -7.45
CA GLU A 25 7.82 -14.77 -7.13
C GLU A 25 7.82 -15.10 -5.65
N GLN A 26 7.83 -14.09 -4.77
CA GLN A 26 7.69 -14.31 -3.32
C GLN A 26 6.37 -15.01 -2.97
N ILE A 27 5.24 -14.57 -3.55
CA ILE A 27 3.92 -15.16 -3.30
C ILE A 27 3.84 -16.61 -3.80
N VAL A 28 4.35 -16.88 -5.00
CA VAL A 28 4.37 -18.22 -5.59
C VAL A 28 5.32 -19.15 -4.84
N GLY A 29 6.46 -18.63 -4.37
CA GLY A 29 7.41 -19.35 -3.52
C GLY A 29 6.81 -19.82 -2.19
N MET A 30 5.77 -19.13 -1.70
CA MET A 30 4.98 -19.57 -0.54
C MET A 30 3.93 -20.65 -0.88
N GLY A 31 3.83 -21.08 -2.14
CA GLY A 31 2.85 -22.06 -2.60
C GLY A 31 1.44 -21.50 -2.81
N LEU A 32 1.28 -20.17 -2.82
CA LEU A 32 -0.01 -19.51 -2.97
C LEU A 32 -0.37 -19.31 -4.45
N LYS A 33 -1.63 -19.63 -4.80
CA LYS A 33 -2.17 -19.36 -6.14
C LYS A 33 -2.76 -17.95 -6.21
N VAL A 34 -2.34 -17.18 -7.21
CA VAL A 34 -2.83 -15.81 -7.45
C VAL A 34 -4.16 -15.85 -8.22
N GLY A 35 -5.26 -15.52 -7.55
CA GLY A 35 -6.59 -15.51 -8.16
C GLY A 35 -6.93 -14.23 -8.94
N LEU A 36 -6.38 -13.09 -8.52
CA LEU A 36 -6.61 -11.77 -9.12
C LEU A 36 -5.45 -10.83 -8.78
N VAL A 37 -4.98 -10.08 -9.78
CA VAL A 37 -3.97 -9.04 -9.61
C VAL A 37 -4.64 -7.67 -9.72
N THR A 38 -4.53 -6.83 -8.69
CA THR A 38 -5.00 -5.44 -8.76
C THR A 38 -3.86 -4.47 -8.55
N LEU A 39 -3.69 -3.52 -9.47
CA LEU A 39 -2.60 -2.53 -9.42
C LEU A 39 -3.14 -1.11 -9.56
N ASP A 40 -2.45 -0.13 -8.98
CA ASP A 40 -2.79 1.27 -9.17
C ASP A 40 -2.20 1.83 -10.48
N ALA A 41 -2.68 3.01 -10.89
CA ALA A 41 -2.22 3.67 -12.11
C ALA A 41 -0.71 3.97 -12.12
N GLY A 42 -0.08 4.03 -10.95
CA GLY A 42 1.38 4.12 -10.83
C GLY A 42 2.14 2.97 -11.50
N PHE A 43 1.53 1.79 -11.65
CA PHE A 43 2.14 0.61 -12.29
C PHE A 43 1.76 0.47 -13.78
N TYR A 44 0.99 1.40 -14.34
CA TYR A 44 0.58 1.35 -15.75
C TYR A 44 1.79 1.53 -16.68
N THR A 45 2.24 0.42 -17.26
CA THR A 45 3.31 0.34 -18.27
C THR A 45 3.04 -0.86 -19.18
N VAL A 46 3.59 -0.86 -20.39
CA VAL A 46 3.38 -1.93 -21.37
C VAL A 46 3.95 -3.25 -20.84
N GLU A 47 5.09 -3.20 -20.18
CA GLU A 47 5.84 -4.31 -19.61
C GLU A 47 5.08 -4.96 -18.46
N VAL A 48 4.54 -4.15 -17.53
CA VAL A 48 3.66 -4.65 -16.45
C VAL A 48 2.40 -5.26 -17.06
N LEU A 49 1.77 -4.61 -18.04
CA LEU A 49 0.58 -5.15 -18.70
C LEU A 49 0.86 -6.51 -19.35
N LYS A 50 1.95 -6.63 -20.12
CA LYS A 50 2.37 -7.91 -20.71
C LYS A 50 2.51 -9.00 -19.65
N PHE A 51 3.20 -8.69 -18.55
CA PHE A 51 3.40 -9.63 -17.47
C PHE A 51 2.10 -10.03 -16.77
N ILE A 52 1.24 -9.08 -16.40
CA ILE A 52 0.01 -9.40 -15.65
C ILE A 52 -1.10 -9.99 -16.53
N SER A 53 -0.99 -9.91 -17.85
CA SER A 53 -2.00 -10.43 -18.79
C SER A 53 -2.18 -11.95 -18.70
N GLN A 54 -1.18 -12.67 -18.19
CA GLN A 54 -1.27 -14.10 -17.89
C GLN A 54 -2.20 -14.41 -16.70
N PHE A 55 -2.53 -13.41 -15.88
CA PHE A 55 -3.43 -13.52 -14.72
C PHE A 55 -4.75 -12.79 -14.98
N LYS A 56 -5.76 -13.08 -14.17
CA LYS A 56 -6.92 -12.19 -14.04
C LYS A 56 -6.46 -10.89 -13.40
N PHE A 57 -6.73 -9.73 -14.02
CA PHE A 57 -6.24 -8.46 -13.49
C PHE A 57 -7.22 -7.29 -13.60
N VAL A 58 -7.03 -6.29 -12.74
CA VAL A 58 -7.60 -4.94 -12.87
C VAL A 58 -6.54 -3.90 -12.50
N ILE A 59 -6.17 -3.02 -13.43
CA ILE A 59 -5.18 -1.97 -13.19
C ILE A 59 -5.79 -0.58 -13.42
N GLY A 60 -5.38 0.39 -12.60
CA GLY A 60 -5.66 1.80 -12.88
C GLY A 60 -4.98 2.29 -14.14
N VAL A 61 -5.67 3.10 -14.94
CA VAL A 61 -5.07 3.72 -16.12
C VAL A 61 -5.18 5.23 -15.98
N PRO A 62 -4.09 5.99 -16.19
CA PRO A 62 -4.17 7.44 -16.28
C PRO A 62 -5.04 7.84 -17.46
N VAL A 63 -6.11 8.62 -17.23
CA VAL A 63 -7.02 9.05 -18.30
C VAL A 63 -6.30 9.87 -19.37
N GLY A 64 -5.27 10.63 -18.98
CA GLY A 64 -4.44 11.38 -19.93
C GLY A 64 -3.67 10.52 -20.94
N ASP A 65 -3.40 9.25 -20.61
CA ASP A 65 -2.69 8.33 -21.50
C ASP A 65 -3.62 7.73 -22.56
N VAL A 66 -4.88 7.45 -22.18
CA VAL A 66 -5.90 6.91 -23.10
C VAL A 66 -6.65 7.99 -23.86
N LYS A 67 -6.72 9.22 -23.31
CA LYS A 67 -7.40 10.40 -23.87
C LYS A 67 -8.89 10.21 -24.17
N ILE A 68 -9.55 9.32 -23.44
CA ILE A 68 -11.00 9.08 -23.53
C ILE A 68 -11.67 9.76 -22.34
N TYR A 69 -12.54 10.74 -22.60
CA TYR A 69 -13.21 11.57 -21.59
C TYR A 69 -14.74 11.41 -21.67
N GLU A 70 -15.17 10.16 -21.75
CA GLU A 70 -16.58 9.76 -21.81
C GLU A 70 -16.76 8.37 -21.21
N GLU A 71 -18.02 7.93 -21.07
CA GLU A 71 -18.31 6.56 -20.66
C GLU A 71 -17.88 5.59 -21.77
N PHE A 72 -16.93 4.71 -21.47
CA PHE A 72 -16.39 3.74 -22.42
C PHE A 72 -16.28 2.36 -21.79
N ASP A 73 -16.60 1.33 -22.55
CA ASP A 73 -16.38 -0.07 -22.22
C ASP A 73 -16.12 -0.84 -23.51
N GLY A 74 -14.88 -1.27 -23.71
CA GLY A 74 -14.51 -1.96 -24.95
C GLY A 74 -13.04 -2.34 -25.01
N GLU A 75 -12.63 -2.94 -26.11
CA GLU A 75 -11.22 -3.26 -26.35
C GLU A 75 -10.39 -2.00 -26.62
N TYR A 76 -9.20 -1.96 -26.05
CA TYR A 76 -8.23 -0.90 -26.21
C TYR A 76 -6.84 -1.49 -26.39
N THR A 77 -6.04 -0.88 -27.25
CA THR A 77 -4.64 -1.23 -27.46
C THR A 77 -3.77 -0.08 -26.96
N THR A 78 -2.72 -0.38 -26.18
CA THR A 78 -1.78 0.65 -25.73
C THR A 78 -1.21 1.44 -26.91
N ASN A 79 -0.93 2.72 -26.71
CA ASN A 79 -0.37 3.60 -27.75
C ASN A 79 0.93 4.28 -27.27
N SER A 80 1.86 3.47 -26.76
CA SER A 80 3.15 3.99 -26.30
C SER A 80 4.09 4.24 -27.46
N LYS A 81 4.65 5.45 -27.57
CA LYS A 81 5.65 5.81 -28.60
C LYS A 81 6.96 5.02 -28.51
N ARG A 82 7.24 4.40 -27.37
CA ARG A 82 8.47 3.62 -27.14
C ARG A 82 8.43 2.22 -27.76
N TYR A 83 7.24 1.75 -28.14
CA TYR A 83 6.98 0.38 -28.56
C TYR A 83 6.43 0.30 -29.97
N LYS A 84 6.83 -0.72 -30.73
CA LYS A 84 6.24 -1.02 -32.04
C LYS A 84 4.76 -1.41 -31.88
N LYS A 85 3.98 -1.32 -32.95
CA LYS A 85 2.54 -1.66 -32.91
C LYS A 85 2.28 -3.09 -32.42
N GLU A 86 3.14 -4.03 -32.80
CA GLU A 86 3.05 -5.45 -32.41
C GLU A 86 3.38 -5.69 -30.93
N GLU A 87 4.13 -4.78 -30.31
CA GLU A 87 4.55 -4.88 -28.92
C GLU A 87 3.54 -4.22 -27.97
N GLN A 88 2.49 -3.59 -28.50
CA GLN A 88 1.41 -3.01 -27.71
C GLN A 88 0.51 -4.11 -27.13
N VAL A 89 -0.10 -3.83 -25.98
CA VAL A 89 -0.98 -4.79 -25.30
C VAL A 89 -2.43 -4.43 -25.55
N LYS A 90 -3.22 -5.45 -25.90
CA LYS A 90 -4.68 -5.35 -25.99
C LYS A 90 -5.32 -5.73 -24.66
N PHE A 91 -6.28 -4.94 -24.20
CA PHE A 91 -7.05 -5.21 -22.99
C PHE A 91 -8.43 -4.55 -23.07
N ARG A 92 -9.35 -4.93 -22.19
CA ARG A 92 -10.63 -4.23 -22.05
C ARG A 92 -10.43 -2.98 -21.18
N LEU A 93 -10.81 -1.83 -21.72
CA LEU A 93 -10.75 -0.54 -21.04
C LEU A 93 -12.15 -0.13 -20.58
N LEU A 94 -12.24 0.28 -19.31
CA LEU A 94 -13.45 0.83 -18.71
C LEU A 94 -13.17 2.28 -18.32
N VAL A 95 -13.87 3.23 -18.93
CA VAL A 95 -13.86 4.65 -18.54
C VAL A 95 -15.23 5.01 -17.96
N TYR A 96 -15.22 5.70 -16.83
CA TYR A 96 -16.44 6.20 -16.18
C TYR A 96 -16.25 7.58 -15.58
N GLY A 97 -17.27 8.41 -15.72
CA GLY A 97 -17.36 9.71 -15.09
C GLY A 97 -17.86 9.59 -13.66
N LYS A 98 -17.31 10.40 -12.77
CA LYS A 98 -17.85 10.61 -11.43
C LYS A 98 -17.97 12.09 -11.18
N GLU A 99 -19.16 12.54 -10.81
CA GLU A 99 -19.34 13.89 -10.32
C GLU A 99 -18.63 14.06 -8.98
N ILE A 100 -17.73 15.03 -8.92
CA ILE A 100 -17.05 15.44 -7.70
C ILE A 100 -17.40 16.89 -7.44
N VAL A 101 -17.83 17.16 -6.21
CA VAL A 101 -18.07 18.53 -5.75
C VAL A 101 -16.75 19.07 -5.17
N LYS A 102 -16.16 20.05 -5.85
CA LYS A 102 -15.01 20.81 -5.33
C LYS A 102 -15.39 22.28 -5.22
N LYS A 103 -15.18 22.88 -4.05
CA LYS A 103 -15.41 24.31 -3.80
C LYS A 103 -16.78 24.81 -4.32
N ARG A 104 -17.85 24.07 -4.01
CA ARG A 104 -19.24 24.35 -4.46
C ARG A 104 -19.50 24.30 -5.97
N LYS A 105 -18.53 23.87 -6.79
CA LYS A 105 -18.72 23.57 -8.22
C LYS A 105 -18.76 22.06 -8.43
N LYS A 106 -19.73 21.59 -9.23
CA LYS A 106 -19.78 20.20 -9.70
C LYS A 106 -18.84 20.06 -10.89
N THR A 107 -17.93 19.09 -10.85
CA THR A 107 -17.04 18.76 -11.96
C THR A 107 -17.06 17.25 -12.18
N VAL A 108 -17.26 16.83 -13.43
CA VAL A 108 -17.14 15.42 -13.80
C VAL A 108 -15.66 15.08 -13.93
N VAL A 109 -15.22 14.07 -13.18
CA VAL A 109 -13.86 13.52 -13.28
C VAL A 109 -13.96 12.12 -13.82
N TYR A 110 -13.22 11.85 -14.90
CA TYR A 110 -13.15 10.52 -15.50
C TYR A 110 -12.11 9.66 -14.82
N PHE A 111 -12.40 8.37 -14.73
CA PHE A 111 -11.50 7.34 -14.24
C PHE A 111 -11.43 6.21 -15.26
N ALA A 112 -10.23 5.70 -15.49
CA ALA A 112 -9.99 4.60 -16.42
C ALA A 112 -9.41 3.38 -15.71
N ARG A 113 -9.87 2.19 -16.11
CA ARG A 113 -9.41 0.88 -15.62
C ARG A 113 -9.18 -0.06 -16.79
N ALA A 114 -8.04 -0.75 -16.80
CA ALA A 114 -7.77 -1.83 -17.73
C ALA A 114 -8.00 -3.18 -17.03
N THR A 115 -8.59 -4.13 -17.74
CA THR A 115 -8.96 -5.44 -17.22
C THR A 115 -9.00 -6.48 -18.35
N ASN A 116 -8.86 -7.76 -17.99
CA ASN A 116 -9.18 -8.89 -18.85
C ASN A 116 -10.35 -9.72 -18.31
N LEU A 117 -11.08 -9.19 -17.32
CA LEU A 117 -12.23 -9.86 -16.72
C LEU A 117 -13.45 -9.74 -17.63
N ASP A 118 -14.10 -10.88 -17.88
CA ASP A 118 -15.44 -10.95 -18.46
C ASP A 118 -16.50 -10.78 -17.36
N LEU A 119 -16.54 -9.59 -16.77
CA LEU A 119 -17.53 -9.22 -15.75
C LEU A 119 -18.18 -7.88 -16.13
N PRO A 120 -19.42 -7.61 -15.68
CA PRO A 120 -20.03 -6.30 -15.83
C PRO A 120 -19.17 -5.21 -15.21
N LYS A 121 -19.13 -4.02 -15.83
CA LYS A 121 -18.39 -2.85 -15.36
C LYS A 121 -18.56 -2.59 -13.85
N ARG A 122 -19.79 -2.65 -13.35
CA ARG A 122 -20.10 -2.44 -11.93
C ARG A 122 -19.35 -3.42 -11.01
N GLU A 123 -19.24 -4.68 -11.42
CA GLU A 123 -18.57 -5.73 -10.65
C GLU A 123 -17.06 -5.57 -10.68
N VAL A 124 -16.48 -5.23 -11.83
CA VAL A 124 -15.04 -4.93 -11.95
C VAL A 124 -14.66 -3.78 -11.01
N LEU A 125 -15.46 -2.71 -10.99
CA LEU A 125 -15.23 -1.57 -10.09
C LEU A 125 -15.40 -1.94 -8.62
N LYS A 126 -16.40 -2.76 -8.29
CA LYS A 126 -16.60 -3.27 -6.92
C LYS A 126 -15.41 -4.11 -6.47
N LEU A 127 -14.91 -4.99 -7.34
CA LEU A 127 -13.76 -5.86 -7.07
C LEU A 127 -12.48 -5.03 -6.86
N TYR A 128 -12.21 -4.08 -7.76
CA TYR A 128 -11.07 -3.18 -7.64
C TYR A 128 -11.09 -2.39 -6.33
N ASN A 129 -12.23 -1.77 -5.99
CA ASN A 129 -12.35 -1.00 -4.75
C ASN A 129 -12.24 -1.88 -3.51
N LYS A 130 -12.79 -3.11 -3.55
CA LYS A 130 -12.68 -4.09 -2.46
C LYS A 130 -11.22 -4.44 -2.14
N VAL A 131 -10.33 -4.45 -3.13
CA VAL A 131 -8.90 -4.73 -2.92
C VAL A 131 -8.10 -3.46 -2.62
N ARG A 132 -8.37 -2.36 -3.34
CA ARG A 132 -7.62 -1.09 -3.18
C ARG A 132 -7.82 -0.44 -1.81
N SER A 133 -9.07 -0.28 -1.34
CA SER A 133 -9.34 0.48 -0.11
C SER A 133 -8.66 -0.14 1.12
N PRO A 134 -8.61 -1.48 1.26
CA PRO A 134 -7.83 -2.09 2.32
C PRO A 134 -6.31 -1.86 2.22
N ILE A 135 -5.72 -1.78 1.03
CA ILE A 135 -4.27 -1.47 0.87
C ILE A 135 -3.95 -0.09 1.45
N GLU A 136 -4.70 0.94 1.06
CA GLU A 136 -4.52 2.31 1.58
C GLU A 136 -4.73 2.37 3.11
N THR A 137 -5.68 1.58 3.61
CA THR A 137 -5.94 1.48 5.06
C THR A 137 -4.83 0.73 5.79
N SER A 138 -4.28 -0.33 5.19
CA SER A 138 -3.16 -1.09 5.72
C SER A 138 -1.92 -0.20 5.85
N TYR A 139 -1.61 0.58 4.81
CA TYR A 139 -0.50 1.54 4.84
C TYR A 139 -0.63 2.59 5.95
N ARG A 140 -1.84 3.13 6.15
CA ARG A 140 -2.11 4.05 7.27
C ARG A 140 -1.92 3.38 8.64
N ASN A 141 -2.31 2.12 8.78
CA ASN A 141 -2.13 1.38 10.02
C ASN A 141 -0.66 1.03 10.29
N ILE A 142 0.10 0.59 9.28
CA ILE A 142 1.55 0.37 9.38
C ILE A 142 2.23 1.65 9.86
N LYS A 143 1.85 2.81 9.32
CA LYS A 143 2.37 4.10 9.76
C LYS A 143 2.10 4.41 11.24
N ALA A 144 1.01 3.92 11.81
CA ALA A 144 0.73 4.11 13.24
C ALA A 144 1.66 3.28 14.15
N PHE A 145 2.27 2.23 13.61
CA PHE A 145 3.28 1.41 14.31
C PHE A 145 4.72 1.91 14.08
N LEU A 146 4.95 2.89 13.20
CA LEU A 146 6.28 3.42 12.97
C LEU A 146 6.72 4.28 14.16
N PRO A 147 7.82 3.94 14.85
CA PRO A 147 8.43 4.84 15.81
C PRO A 147 9.02 6.05 15.09
N PHE A 148 8.96 7.22 15.73
CA PHE A 148 9.66 8.40 15.24
C PHE A 148 11.18 8.14 15.29
N THR A 149 11.86 8.28 14.15
CA THR A 149 13.32 8.19 14.07
C THR A 149 13.87 9.40 13.32
N SER A 150 14.97 9.97 13.86
CA SER A 150 15.75 11.04 13.23
C SER A 150 16.93 10.49 12.42
N SER A 151 17.11 9.16 12.37
CA SER A 151 18.25 8.53 11.69
C SER A 151 18.17 8.74 10.17
N THR A 152 19.28 9.19 9.59
CA THR A 152 19.43 9.37 8.13
C THR A 152 19.85 8.09 7.42
N LYS A 153 20.30 7.06 8.15
CA LYS A 153 20.77 5.79 7.58
C LYS A 153 19.61 5.00 6.98
N PHE A 154 19.67 4.75 5.67
CA PHE A 154 18.61 4.03 4.93
C PHE A 154 18.31 2.66 5.53
N ILE A 155 19.34 1.84 5.78
CA ILE A 155 19.23 0.49 6.35
C ILE A 155 18.45 0.51 7.68
N PHE A 156 18.72 1.51 8.53
CA PHE A 156 18.03 1.64 9.81
C PHE A 156 16.54 1.99 9.61
N ARG A 157 16.22 2.93 8.71
CA ARG A 157 14.83 3.28 8.41
C ARG A 157 14.06 2.11 7.79
N GLU A 158 14.73 1.31 6.94
CA GLU A 158 14.17 0.10 6.36
C GLU A 158 13.86 -0.94 7.44
N LEU A 159 14.81 -1.22 8.34
CA LEU A 159 14.61 -2.12 9.47
C LEU A 159 13.39 -1.71 10.32
N ILE A 160 13.31 -0.44 10.68
CA ILE A 160 12.18 0.11 11.45
C ILE A 160 10.86 -0.04 10.69
N PHE A 161 10.88 0.15 9.37
CA PHE A 161 9.71 -0.03 8.53
C PHE A 161 9.26 -1.49 8.45
N VAL A 162 10.21 -2.43 8.27
CA VAL A 162 9.94 -3.88 8.30
C VAL A 162 9.35 -4.30 9.65
N LEU A 163 9.88 -3.78 10.76
CA LEU A 163 9.35 -4.05 12.09
C LEU A 163 7.90 -3.57 12.23
N ALA A 164 7.58 -2.37 11.76
CA ALA A 164 6.21 -1.86 11.76
C ALA A 164 5.27 -2.70 10.89
N MET A 165 5.75 -3.25 9.77
CA MET A 165 4.98 -4.20 8.95
C MET A 165 4.69 -5.50 9.69
N ILE A 166 5.68 -6.05 10.42
CA ILE A 166 5.50 -7.26 11.24
C ILE A 166 4.46 -7.01 12.33
N PHE A 167 4.55 -5.91 13.07
CA PHE A 167 3.56 -5.57 14.09
C PHE A 167 2.16 -5.38 13.50
N TYR A 168 2.06 -4.75 12.33
CA TYR A 168 0.78 -4.65 11.64
C TYR A 168 0.23 -6.04 11.25
N SER A 169 1.05 -6.92 10.67
CA SER A 169 0.63 -8.28 10.33
C SER A 169 0.15 -9.05 11.57
N LEU A 170 0.85 -8.94 12.70
CA LEU A 170 0.42 -9.52 13.96
C LEU A 170 -0.92 -8.93 14.43
N TYR A 171 -1.06 -7.60 14.42
CA TYR A 171 -2.32 -6.92 14.74
C TYR A 171 -3.49 -7.41 13.86
N THR A 172 -3.27 -7.70 12.57
CA THR A 172 -4.36 -8.16 11.70
C THR A 172 -5.00 -9.47 12.15
N VAL A 173 -4.25 -10.33 12.84
CA VAL A 173 -4.75 -11.57 13.47
C VAL A 173 -5.66 -11.25 14.65
N PHE A 174 -5.28 -10.27 15.48
CA PHE A 174 -6.01 -9.88 16.69
C PHE A 174 -7.06 -8.78 16.47
N LYS A 175 -7.23 -8.31 15.23
CA LYS A 175 -8.09 -7.15 14.91
C LYS A 175 -9.56 -7.31 15.33
N ASN A 176 -10.05 -8.54 15.45
CA ASN A 176 -11.43 -8.81 15.90
C ASN A 176 -11.58 -8.83 17.43
N VAL A 177 -10.46 -8.85 18.17
CA VAL A 177 -10.41 -9.01 19.62
C VAL A 177 -10.06 -7.69 20.29
N MET A 178 -9.13 -6.92 19.72
CA MET A 178 -8.65 -5.68 20.31
C MET A 178 -8.47 -4.58 19.26
N THR A 179 -8.61 -3.34 19.72
CA THR A 179 -8.32 -2.15 18.92
C THR A 179 -6.82 -2.02 18.67
N ARG A 180 -6.47 -1.21 17.66
CA ARG A 180 -5.07 -0.95 17.32
C ARG A 180 -4.28 -0.34 18.49
N GLU A 181 -4.89 0.57 19.24
CA GLU A 181 -4.19 1.25 20.33
C GLU A 181 -3.97 0.31 21.54
N GLU A 182 -4.95 -0.54 21.86
CA GLU A 182 -4.79 -1.60 22.87
C GLU A 182 -3.67 -2.57 22.48
N PHE A 183 -3.63 -2.99 21.21
CA PHE A 183 -2.56 -3.85 20.70
C PHE A 183 -1.18 -3.17 20.79
N ARG A 184 -1.09 -1.86 20.53
CA ARG A 184 0.16 -1.09 20.69
C ARG A 184 0.60 -1.05 22.15
N LEU A 185 -0.32 -0.82 23.09
CA LEU A 185 -0.02 -0.83 24.52
C LEU A 185 0.43 -2.22 24.97
N LEU A 186 -0.23 -3.28 24.51
CA LEU A 186 0.17 -4.65 24.78
C LEU A 186 1.58 -4.94 24.27
N LEU A 187 1.91 -4.53 23.03
CA LEU A 187 3.27 -4.65 22.51
C LEU A 187 4.29 -3.94 23.42
N ILE A 188 4.01 -2.70 23.83
CA ILE A 188 4.89 -1.96 24.73
C ILE A 188 5.07 -2.72 26.05
N LEU A 189 4.00 -3.20 26.66
CA LEU A 189 4.06 -3.97 27.91
C LEU A 189 4.85 -5.27 27.74
N CYS A 190 4.64 -6.02 26.67
CA CYS A 190 5.39 -7.25 26.40
C CYS A 190 6.90 -7.00 26.20
N PHE A 191 7.29 -5.88 25.59
CA PHE A 191 8.71 -5.52 25.48
C PHE A 191 9.27 -4.90 26.77
N LEU A 192 8.42 -4.43 27.69
CA LEU A 192 8.82 -3.92 29.00
C LEU A 192 8.95 -5.01 30.08
N ASP A 193 8.26 -6.14 29.94
CA ASP A 193 8.38 -7.26 30.89
C ASP A 193 9.75 -7.96 30.81
N ASP A 194 10.45 -7.89 29.67
CA ASP A 194 11.87 -8.28 29.52
C ASP A 194 12.85 -7.22 30.09
N LEU A 195 12.33 -6.11 30.62
CA LEU A 195 13.07 -4.94 31.10
C LEU A 195 12.93 -4.78 32.62
N SER A 196 13.04 -5.87 33.37
CA SER A 196 13.25 -5.80 34.83
C SER A 196 14.44 -4.89 35.21
N ASP A 197 15.39 -4.66 34.29
CA ASP A 197 16.49 -3.68 34.44
C ASP A 197 16.12 -2.22 34.07
N LEU A 198 15.01 -1.96 33.37
CA LEU A 198 14.55 -0.58 33.02
C LEU A 198 13.75 0.08 34.14
N LYS A 199 13.24 -0.70 35.09
CA LYS A 199 12.52 -0.16 36.24
C LYS A 199 13.41 0.83 37.02
N ASP A 200 14.69 0.48 37.17
CA ASP A 200 15.71 1.34 37.76
C ASP A 200 16.04 2.56 36.87
N PHE A 201 16.00 2.41 35.55
CA PHE A 201 16.23 3.52 34.63
C PHE A 201 15.07 4.53 34.62
N ILE A 202 13.81 4.07 34.62
CA ILE A 202 12.63 4.94 34.70
C ILE A 202 12.58 5.67 36.04
N PHE A 203 12.92 4.98 37.14
CA PHE A 203 12.97 5.60 38.47
C PHE A 203 14.03 6.70 38.54
N ASN A 204 15.23 6.44 38.02
CA ASN A 204 16.30 7.45 37.92
C ASN A 204 15.92 8.61 36.98
N LEU A 205 15.19 8.35 35.90
CA LEU A 205 14.75 9.39 34.96
C LEU A 205 13.65 10.28 35.57
N GLU A 206 12.69 9.70 36.30
CA GLU A 206 11.69 10.44 37.07
C GLU A 206 12.34 11.29 38.15
N GLU A 207 13.29 10.73 38.91
CA GLU A 207 14.03 11.47 39.94
C GLU A 207 14.85 12.62 39.34
N THR A 208 15.51 12.39 38.20
CA THR A 208 16.27 13.43 37.49
C THR A 208 15.35 14.53 36.94
N LEU A 209 14.18 14.17 36.39
CA LEU A 209 13.20 15.12 35.88
C LEU A 209 12.55 15.95 36.99
N ILE A 210 12.18 15.33 38.12
CA ILE A 210 11.62 16.02 39.29
C ILE A 210 12.64 17.01 39.86
N ASN A 211 13.88 16.58 40.07
CA ASN A 211 14.95 17.44 40.56
C ASN A 211 15.27 18.60 39.60
N THR A 212 15.14 18.37 38.29
CA THR A 212 15.33 19.44 37.28
C THR A 212 14.15 20.42 37.27
N ILE A 213 12.92 19.95 37.46
CA ILE A 213 11.72 20.80 37.51
C ILE A 213 11.69 21.65 38.79
N ASP A 214 12.09 21.09 39.92
CA ASP A 214 12.20 21.83 41.19
C ASP A 214 13.25 22.95 41.12
N LEU A 215 14.32 22.76 40.34
CA LEU A 215 15.34 23.77 40.05
C LEU A 215 14.81 24.97 39.23
N PHE A 216 13.71 24.81 38.48
CA PHE A 216 13.08 25.87 37.69
C PHE A 216 11.92 26.56 38.40
N LEU A 217 11.39 25.99 39.49
CA LEU A 217 10.32 26.58 40.32
C LEU A 217 10.85 27.45 41.47
N TRP A 218 12.18 27.52 41.65
CA TRP A 218 12.87 28.30 42.69
C TRP A 218 13.62 29.53 42.13
N ARG A 219 13.06 30.19 41.12
CA ARG A 219 13.54 31.48 40.59
C ARG A 219 12.41 32.49 40.48
#